data_AF-A0A9D6DM80-F1
#
_entry.id   AF-A0A9D6DM80-F1
#
_cell.length_a   1.000
_cell.length_b   1.000
_cell.length_c   1.000
_cell.angle_alpha   90.00
_cell.angle_beta   90.00
_cell.angle_gamma   90.00
#
_symmetry.space_group_name_H-M   'P 1'
#
loop_
_entity.id
_entity.type
_entity.pdbx_description
1 polymer ?
#
loop_
_entity_poly.entity_id
_entity_poly.type
_entity_poly.pdbx_seq_one_letter_code
_entity_poly.pdbx_strand_id
1 'polypeptide(L)' 'QPVTIGGVRVSLGDIVVADLDGVVVVPRRVAHEVLGRCEKLVGTENKVRTAVRRGMAPVEAYEKFGSF' A
#
# COMPACT_ATOMS: atom_id res chain seq x y z
N GLN A 1 -15.35 -10.96 20.42
CA GLN A 1 -14.31 -11.99 20.19
C GLN A 1 -13.81 -11.83 18.75
N PRO A 2 -12.55 -12.19 18.44
CA PRO A 2 -12.04 -12.14 17.07
C PRO A 2 -12.71 -13.18 16.18
N VAL A 3 -12.77 -12.90 14.87
CA VAL A 3 -13.33 -13.77 13.83
C VAL A 3 -12.27 -14.12 12.79
N THR A 4 -12.48 -15.20 12.04
CA THR A 4 -11.59 -15.58 10.94
C THR A 4 -12.39 -15.60 9.63
N ILE A 5 -11.93 -14.86 8.63
CA ILE A 5 -12.55 -14.76 7.30
C ILE A 5 -11.46 -14.96 6.25
N GLY A 6 -11.65 -15.91 5.33
CA GLY A 6 -10.66 -16.19 4.28
C GLY A 6 -9.27 -16.57 4.81
N GLY A 7 -9.20 -17.20 5.99
CA GLY A 7 -7.93 -17.54 6.66
C GLY A 7 -7.26 -16.38 7.41
N VAL A 8 -7.82 -15.16 7.35
CA VAL A 8 -7.30 -13.98 8.05
C VAL A 8 -8.06 -13.77 9.35
N ARG A 9 -7.33 -13.64 10.47
CA ARG A 9 -7.91 -13.33 11.78
C ARG A 9 -8.13 -11.83 11.94
N VAL A 10 -9.36 -11.44 12.25
CA VAL A 10 -9.77 -10.04 12.42
C VAL A 10 -10.23 -9.83 13.86
N SER A 11 -9.67 -8.82 14.50
CA SER A 11 -10.01 -8.42 15.88
C SER A 11 -10.69 -7.06 15.89
N LEU A 12 -11.43 -6.78 16.96
CA LEU A 12 -12.02 -5.45 17.16
C LEU A 12 -10.94 -4.37 17.15
N GLY A 13 -11.15 -3.35 16.32
CA GLY A 13 -10.23 -2.22 16.18
C GLY A 13 -9.10 -2.41 15.17
N ASP A 14 -8.99 -3.57 14.52
CA ASP A 14 -8.18 -3.70 13.30
C ASP A 14 -8.79 -2.84 12.18
N ILE A 15 -7.95 -2.35 11.27
CA ILE A 15 -8.37 -1.51 10.14
C ILE A 15 -8.60 -2.42 8.94
N VAL A 16 -9.72 -2.27 8.27
CA VAL A 16 -10.04 -2.99 7.03
C VAL A 16 -10.04 -2.00 5.88
N VAL A 17 -9.24 -2.28 4.85
CA VAL A 17 -9.20 -1.53 3.59
C VAL A 17 -9.71 -2.45 2.50
N ALA A 18 -10.62 -1.97 1.67
CA ALA A 18 -11.21 -2.75 0.59
C ALA A 18 -11.39 -1.88 -0.65
N ASP A 19 -10.99 -2.41 -1.79
CA ASP A 19 -11.16 -1.79 -3.11
C ASP A 19 -11.49 -2.86 -4.17
N LEU A 20 -11.28 -2.55 -5.45
CA LEU A 20 -11.56 -3.46 -6.56
C LEU A 20 -10.59 -4.65 -6.64
N ASP A 21 -9.39 -4.54 -6.05
CA ASP A 21 -8.38 -5.60 -6.07
C ASP A 21 -8.63 -6.61 -4.95
N GLY A 22 -9.18 -6.16 -3.82
CA GLY A 22 -9.60 -7.04 -2.74
C GLY A 22 -9.71 -6.37 -1.38
N VAL A 23 -9.42 -7.14 -0.33
CA VAL A 23 -9.55 -6.72 1.07
C VAL A 23 -8.26 -7.01 1.83
N VAL A 24 -7.79 -6.01 2.57
CA VAL A 24 -6.62 -6.11 3.46
C VAL A 24 -7.04 -5.77 4.88
N VAL A 25 -6.57 -6.56 5.84
CA VAL A 25 -6.75 -6.31 7.28
C VAL A 25 -5.42 -5.90 7.89
N VAL A 26 -5.37 -4.69 8.44
CA VAL A 26 -4.20 -4.15 9.13
C VAL A 26 -4.42 -4.25 10.64
N PRO A 27 -3.61 -5.04 11.36
CA PRO A 27 -3.76 -5.16 12.80
C PRO A 27 -3.54 -3.83 13.51
N ARG A 28 -4.39 -3.49 14.49
CA ARG A 28 -4.35 -2.20 15.20
C ARG A 28 -2.96 -1.84 15.73
N ARG A 29 -2.23 -2.84 16.25
CA ARG A 29 -0.91 -2.68 16.87
C ARG A 29 0.18 -2.16 15.91
N VAL A 30 0.03 -2.34 14.60
CA VAL A 30 0.99 -1.89 13.58
C VAL A 30 0.41 -0.82 12.66
N ALA A 31 -0.82 -0.36 12.90
CA ALA A 31 -1.53 0.52 11.99
C ALA A 31 -0.75 1.79 11.61
N HIS A 32 -0.14 2.46 12.60
CA HIS A 32 0.66 3.66 12.35
C HIS A 32 1.93 3.40 11.55
N GLU A 33 2.60 2.27 11.78
CA GLU A 33 3.77 1.88 11.01
C GLU A 33 3.41 1.57 9.57
N VAL A 34 2.33 0.80 9.37
CA VAL A 34 1.80 0.50 8.04
C VAL A 34 1.43 1.78 7.30
N LEU A 35 0.71 2.70 7.95
CA LEU A 35 0.38 4.00 7.36
C LEU A 35 1.63 4.77 6.91
N GLY A 36 2.61 4.93 7.79
CA GLY A 36 3.84 5.66 7.45
C GLY A 36 4.66 5.01 6.34
N ARG A 37 4.62 3.68 6.21
CA ARG A 37 5.23 2.96 5.08
C ARG A 37 4.45 3.17 3.78
N CYS A 38 3.11 3.09 3.83
CA CYS A 38 2.23 3.33 2.69
C CYS A 38 2.39 4.76 2.14
N GLU A 39 2.45 5.77 3.00
CA GLU A 39 2.66 7.18 2.58
C GLU A 39 3.97 7.37 1.82
N LYS A 40 5.07 6.75 2.30
CA LYS A 40 6.36 6.77 1.60
C LYS A 40 6.28 6.09 0.23
N LEU A 41 5.64 4.93 0.17
CA LEU A 41 5.47 4.15 -1.06
C LEU A 41 4.67 4.92 -2.10
N VAL A 42 3.50 5.47 -1.72
CA VAL A 42 2.67 6.32 -2.59
C VAL A 42 3.44 7.54 -3.08
N GLY A 43 4.27 8.14 -2.22
CA GLY A 43 5.16 9.24 -2.60
C GLY A 43 6.13 8.87 -3.72
N THR A 44 6.77 7.69 -3.63
CA THR A 44 7.66 7.18 -4.68
C THR A 44 6.89 6.84 -5.95
N GLU A 45 5.77 6.13 -5.83
CA GLU A 45 4.94 5.74 -6.96
C GLU A 45 4.41 6.96 -7.75
N ASN A 46 4.02 8.03 -7.05
CA ASN A 46 3.58 9.27 -7.69
C ASN A 46 4.68 9.93 -8.52
N LYS A 47 5.95 9.85 -8.10
CA LYS A 47 7.09 10.37 -8.88
C LYS A 47 7.29 9.57 -10.16
N VAL A 48 7.28 8.23 -10.06
CA VAL A 48 7.35 7.32 -11.21
C VAL A 48 6.20 7.61 -12.17
N ARG A 49 4.96 7.64 -11.67
CA ARG A 49 3.74 7.90 -12.45
C ARG A 49 3.80 9.23 -13.18
N THR A 50 4.29 10.29 -12.52
CA THR A 50 4.43 11.61 -13.12
C THR A 50 5.49 11.62 -14.23
N ALA A 51 6.62 10.95 -14.03
CA ALA A 51 7.68 10.87 -15.02
C ALA A 51 7.22 10.10 -16.26
N VAL A 52 6.55 8.97 -16.07
CA VAL A 52 6.00 8.16 -17.17
C VAL A 52 4.96 8.95 -17.97
N ARG A 53 4.06 9.67 -17.29
CA ARG A 53 3.07 10.55 -17.96
C ARG A 53 3.72 11.69 -18.77
N ARG A 54 4.95 12.07 -18.44
CA ARG A 54 5.74 13.09 -19.17
C ARG A 54 6.61 12.49 -20.28
N GLY A 55 6.50 11.20 -20.55
CA GLY A 55 7.19 10.53 -21.66
C GLY A 55 8.47 9.77 -21.28
N MET A 56 8.83 9.68 -20.00
CA MET A 56 9.93 8.82 -19.55
C MET A 56 9.53 7.34 -19.65
N ALA A 57 10.44 6.46 -20.07
CA ALA A 57 10.17 5.03 -20.08
C ALA A 57 9.99 4.51 -18.63
N PRO A 58 9.06 3.57 -18.36
CA PRO A 58 8.83 3.06 -17.01
C PRO A 58 10.08 2.49 -16.33
N VAL A 59 10.92 1.75 -17.07
CA VAL A 59 12.16 1.16 -16.55
C VAL A 59 13.11 2.26 -16.07
N GLU A 60 13.34 3.30 -16.87
CA GLU A 60 14.17 4.45 -16.50
C GLU A 60 13.60 5.19 -15.28
N ALA A 61 12.27 5.30 -15.18
CA ALA A 61 11.63 5.93 -14.03
C ALA A 61 11.84 5.11 -12.73
N TYR A 62 11.81 3.78 -12.80
CA TYR A 62 12.11 2.93 -11.64
C TYR A 62 13.58 3.00 -11.23
N GLU A 63 14.51 2.98 -12.18
CA GLU A 63 15.94 3.16 -11.88
C GLU A 63 16.22 4.50 -11.19
N LYS A 64 15.49 5.55 -11.60
CA LYS A 64 15.66 6.90 -11.08
C LYS A 64 15.02 7.13 -9.71
N PHE A 65 13.80 6.63 -9.48
CA PHE A 65 13.03 6.95 -8.29
C PHE A 65 12.91 5.79 -7.30
N GLY A 66 13.34 4.59 -7.70
CA GLY A 66 13.17 3.35 -6.97
C GLY A 66 11.89 2.61 -7.39
N SER A 67 11.87 1.31 -7.13
CA SER A 67 10.65 0.51 -7.13
C SER A 67 9.98 0.54 -5.76
N PHE A 68 8.69 0.24 -5.74
CA PHE A 68 7.90 -0.01 -4.53
C PHE A 68 8.13 -1.43 -4.01
#